data_AF-N4WLU6-F1
#
_entry.id   AF-N4WLU6-F1
#
_cell.length_a   1.000
_cell.length_b   1.000
_cell.length_c   1.000
_cell.angle_alpha   90.00
_cell.angle_beta   90.00
_cell.angle_gamma   90.00
#
_symmetry.space_group_name_H-M   'P 1'
#
loop_
_entity.id
_entity.type
_entity.pdbx_description
1 polymer ?
#
loop_
_entity_poly.entity_id
_entity_poly.type
_entity_poly.pdbx_seq_one_letter_code
_entity_poly.pdbx_strand_id
1 'polypeptide(L)'
;MSKDDAEPSYIDYEAFLDPDFSATSFANTLVLSTNNPSDTPLDLSTPLSRVLFDVQEVDTHIDTLTTKSALPLLEHTREHADSSARILHEVEGQVASLTESYRTLEKEVIERYEVAAQVQLTAERLCETVKLGRAVARCLMLGRQLEVRMAELGGVGSAKKEDHRAMVRSTDTILSLRQILSASKPGEEGEGLDRINAINTLKAELVNPGERSIASRANQVIKEFSMSSLLSSSATASSASTFSQNEDTKARTTSALQTLYLL
;
A
#
# COMPACT_ATOMS: atom_id res chain seq x y z
N MET A 1 2.50 46.88 43.18
CA MET A 1 1.30 46.67 44.02
C MET A 1 1.63 47.16 45.42
N SER A 2 1.45 48.46 45.63
CA SER A 2 1.62 49.08 46.94
C SER A 2 0.37 48.81 47.75
N LYS A 3 0.53 48.07 48.85
CA LYS A 3 -0.44 48.00 49.95
C LYS A 3 -0.25 49.25 50.80
N ASP A 4 -0.70 50.40 50.33
CA ASP A 4 -0.77 51.61 51.17
C ASP A 4 -2.03 52.38 50.79
N ASP A 5 -2.74 52.86 51.81
CA ASP A 5 -3.97 53.69 51.79
C ASP A 5 -5.33 52.99 51.60
N ALA A 6 -5.54 51.83 52.23
CA ALA A 6 -6.91 51.43 52.57
C ALA A 6 -7.34 52.24 53.81
N GLU A 7 -7.92 53.42 53.59
CA GLU A 7 -8.76 54.04 54.62
C GLU A 7 -9.74 52.97 55.12
N PRO A 8 -9.93 52.83 56.45
CA PRO A 8 -10.87 51.85 56.98
C PRO A 8 -12.28 52.27 56.58
N SER A 9 -12.73 51.81 55.40
CA SER A 9 -14.10 52.02 54.95
C SER A 9 -15.00 51.17 55.82
N TYR A 10 -16.10 51.78 56.22
CA TYR A 10 -17.10 51.15 57.06
C TYR A 10 -17.92 50.09 56.32
N ILE A 11 -17.78 50.04 54.99
CA ILE A 11 -18.40 49.07 54.12
C ILE A 11 -17.47 47.87 53.95
N ASP A 12 -18.02 46.68 54.19
CA ASP A 12 -17.35 45.42 53.90
C ASP A 12 -17.48 45.09 52.41
N TYR A 13 -16.58 45.64 51.60
CA TYR A 13 -16.55 45.40 50.15
C TYR A 13 -16.27 43.92 49.80
N GLU A 14 -15.59 43.17 50.67
CA GLU A 14 -15.30 41.75 50.42
C GLU A 14 -16.59 40.93 50.46
N ALA A 15 -17.50 41.24 51.38
CA ALA A 15 -18.82 40.60 51.45
C ALA A 15 -19.69 40.89 50.20
N PHE A 16 -19.51 42.04 49.54
CA PHE A 16 -20.26 42.42 48.33
C PHE A 16 -19.66 41.90 47.02
N LEU A 17 -18.36 41.60 47.01
CA LEU A 17 -17.65 41.04 45.85
C LEU A 17 -17.63 39.51 45.85
N ASP A 18 -18.13 38.87 46.90
CA ASP A 18 -18.23 37.41 47.02
C ASP A 18 -19.19 36.84 45.95
N PRO A 19 -18.79 35.81 45.17
CA PRO A 19 -19.65 35.17 44.18
C PRO A 19 -20.97 34.58 44.74
N ASP A 20 -21.02 34.28 46.04
CA ASP A 20 -22.22 33.75 46.72
C ASP A 20 -23.10 34.86 47.33
N PHE A 21 -22.76 36.14 47.11
CA PHE A 21 -23.52 37.27 47.64
C PHE A 21 -24.97 37.29 47.11
N SER A 22 -25.93 37.34 48.04
CA SER A 22 -27.35 37.42 47.74
C SER A 22 -27.98 38.65 48.39
N ALA A 23 -28.42 39.60 47.55
CA ALA A 23 -29.04 40.84 47.99
C ALA A 23 -30.27 40.62 48.89
N THR A 24 -31.06 39.57 48.65
CA THR A 24 -32.23 39.24 49.46
C THR A 24 -31.87 38.68 50.83
N SER A 25 -30.81 37.85 50.91
CA SER A 25 -30.30 37.34 52.19
C SER A 25 -29.70 38.45 53.04
N PHE A 26 -28.94 39.36 52.40
CA PHE A 26 -28.37 40.54 53.06
C PHE A 26 -29.47 41.47 53.59
N ALA A 27 -30.47 41.80 52.76
CA ALA A 27 -31.60 42.63 53.19
C ALA A 27 -32.37 42.00 54.35
N ASN A 28 -32.62 40.69 54.32
CA ASN A 28 -33.28 39.99 55.42
C ASN A 28 -32.43 40.03 56.70
N THR A 29 -31.12 39.82 56.59
CA THR A 29 -30.21 39.90 57.73
C THR A 29 -30.19 41.29 58.34
N LEU A 30 -30.28 42.34 57.52
CA LEU A 30 -30.31 43.73 57.95
C LEU A 30 -31.64 44.12 58.63
N VAL A 31 -32.76 43.61 58.13
CA VAL A 31 -34.08 43.82 58.77
C VAL A 31 -34.15 43.11 60.12
N LEU A 32 -33.64 41.87 60.20
CA LEU A 32 -33.60 41.08 61.43
C LEU A 32 -32.61 41.63 62.47
N SER A 33 -31.53 42.30 62.04
CA SER A 33 -30.56 42.90 62.97
C SER A 33 -31.02 44.26 63.52
N THR A 34 -31.86 44.98 62.79
CA THR A 34 -32.38 46.30 63.19
C THR A 34 -33.67 46.25 63.99
N ASN A 35 -34.45 45.15 63.89
CA ASN A 35 -35.75 45.02 64.54
C ASN A 35 -35.75 43.93 65.61
N ASN A 36 -36.43 44.19 66.74
CA ASN A 36 -36.67 43.19 67.78
C ASN A 36 -37.98 42.43 67.45
N PRO A 37 -38.07 41.10 67.65
CA PRO A 37 -39.29 40.32 67.37
C PRO A 37 -40.57 40.77 68.12
N SER A 38 -40.46 41.70 69.07
CA SER A 38 -41.60 42.26 69.82
C SER A 38 -42.04 43.65 69.34
N ASP A 39 -41.36 44.26 68.37
CA ASP A 39 -41.73 45.57 67.83
C ASP A 39 -42.91 45.48 66.85
N THR A 40 -43.98 46.20 67.16
CA THR A 40 -45.12 46.43 66.26
C THR A 40 -45.47 47.92 66.26
N PRO A 41 -45.33 48.66 65.15
CA PRO A 41 -45.00 48.21 63.79
C PRO A 41 -43.49 48.02 63.54
N LEU A 42 -43.16 47.15 62.56
CA LEU A 42 -41.81 46.90 62.06
C LEU A 42 -41.18 48.18 61.48
N ASP A 43 -39.99 48.54 61.94
CA ASP A 43 -39.26 49.70 61.43
C ASP A 43 -38.41 49.33 60.21
N LEU A 44 -38.89 49.75 59.04
CA LEU A 44 -38.18 49.62 57.77
C LEU A 44 -37.36 50.88 57.42
N SER A 45 -37.54 51.98 58.15
CA SER A 45 -36.88 53.24 57.82
C SER A 45 -35.39 53.20 58.15
N THR A 46 -35.03 52.60 59.29
CA THR A 46 -33.64 52.42 59.71
C THR A 46 -32.83 51.53 58.76
N PRO A 47 -33.22 50.28 58.42
CA PRO A 47 -32.46 49.46 57.47
C PRO A 47 -32.42 50.05 56.06
N LEU A 48 -33.49 50.74 55.61
CA LEU A 48 -33.50 51.39 54.31
C LEU A 48 -32.55 52.59 54.25
N SER A 49 -32.55 53.43 55.29
CA SER A 49 -31.61 54.55 55.39
C SER A 49 -30.17 54.06 55.37
N ARG A 50 -29.92 52.90 56.00
CA ARG A 50 -28.61 52.29 56.03
C ARG A 50 -28.12 51.87 54.64
N VAL A 51 -28.92 51.10 53.91
CA VAL A 51 -28.57 50.68 52.54
C VAL A 51 -28.38 51.89 51.62
N LEU A 52 -29.21 52.93 51.79
CA LEU A 52 -29.08 54.15 51.00
C LEU A 52 -27.73 54.85 51.24
N PHE A 53 -27.31 54.94 52.50
CA PHE A 53 -25.99 55.47 52.86
C PHE A 53 -24.87 54.62 52.27
N ASP A 54 -24.97 53.28 52.38
CA ASP A 54 -23.96 52.38 51.83
C ASP A 54 -23.85 52.54 50.31
N VAL A 55 -24.98 52.61 49.57
CA VAL A 55 -25.00 52.83 48.11
C VAL A 55 -24.39 54.18 47.74
N GLN A 56 -24.71 55.25 48.48
CA GLN A 56 -24.14 56.58 48.23
C GLN A 56 -22.63 56.60 48.46
N GLU A 57 -22.13 55.92 49.50
CA GLU A 57 -20.70 55.81 49.75
C GLU A 57 -19.99 55.02 48.63
N VAL A 58 -20.56 53.90 48.17
CA VAL A 58 -20.01 53.16 47.01
C VAL A 58 -19.97 54.03 45.76
N ASP A 59 -21.05 54.75 45.45
CA ASP A 59 -21.16 55.59 44.26
C ASP A 59 -20.14 56.74 44.31
N THR A 60 -20.05 57.43 45.44
CA THR A 60 -19.03 58.48 45.64
C THR A 60 -17.60 57.92 45.57
N HIS A 61 -17.36 56.71 46.06
CA HIS A 61 -16.05 56.07 45.97
C HIS A 61 -15.71 55.70 44.53
N ILE A 62 -16.65 55.13 43.76
CA ILE A 62 -16.48 54.84 42.33
C ILE A 62 -16.22 56.12 41.55
N ASP A 63 -16.99 57.19 41.78
CA ASP A 63 -16.80 58.48 41.11
C ASP A 63 -15.45 59.09 41.45
N THR A 64 -15.05 59.03 42.72
CA THR A 64 -13.77 59.56 43.18
C THR A 64 -12.61 58.78 42.56
N LEU A 65 -12.69 57.45 42.54
CA LEU A 65 -11.68 56.59 41.96
C LEU A 65 -11.62 56.77 40.44
N THR A 66 -12.76 56.73 39.75
CA THR A 66 -12.85 56.94 38.30
C THR A 66 -12.34 58.31 37.90
N THR A 67 -12.63 59.36 38.67
CA THR A 67 -12.15 60.72 38.38
C THR A 67 -10.66 60.86 38.66
N LYS A 68 -10.16 60.32 39.79
CA LYS A 68 -8.73 60.39 40.15
C LYS A 68 -7.86 59.53 39.24
N SER A 69 -8.36 58.38 38.79
CA SER A 69 -7.63 57.41 37.95
C SER A 69 -8.15 57.31 36.52
N ALA A 70 -8.87 58.32 36.02
CA ALA A 70 -9.42 58.34 34.66
C ALA A 70 -8.35 58.10 33.59
N LEU A 71 -7.20 58.78 33.72
CA LEU A 71 -6.10 58.66 32.78
C LEU A 71 -5.47 57.26 32.79
N PRO A 72 -5.08 56.68 33.94
CA PRO A 72 -4.62 55.28 34.01
C PRO A 72 -5.59 54.26 33.42
N LEU A 73 -6.89 54.40 33.64
CA LEU A 73 -7.90 53.46 33.12
C LEU A 73 -8.00 53.52 31.59
N LEU A 74 -7.96 54.74 31.03
CA LEU A 74 -7.94 54.93 29.58
C LEU A 74 -6.63 54.45 28.96
N GLU A 75 -5.50 54.69 29.61
CA GLU A 75 -4.18 54.22 29.16
C GLU A 75 -4.11 52.69 29.17
N HIS A 76 -4.54 52.04 30.24
CA HIS A 76 -4.61 50.58 30.31
C HIS A 76 -5.54 49.99 29.24
N THR A 77 -6.71 50.58 29.02
CA THR A 77 -7.65 50.12 27.99
C THR A 77 -7.05 50.27 26.59
N ARG A 78 -6.33 51.38 26.34
CA ARG A 78 -5.63 51.61 25.09
C ARG A 78 -4.49 50.61 24.89
N GLU A 79 -3.64 50.40 25.89
CA GLU A 79 -2.55 49.43 25.84
C GLU A 79 -3.07 48.00 25.61
N HIS A 80 -4.18 47.65 26.25
CA HIS A 80 -4.84 46.36 26.06
C HIS A 80 -5.37 46.20 24.63
N ALA A 81 -6.01 47.24 24.06
CA ALA A 81 -6.48 47.22 22.68
C ALA A 81 -5.30 47.14 21.68
N ASP A 82 -4.25 47.93 21.90
CA ASP A 82 -3.06 47.97 21.03
C ASP A 82 -2.29 46.64 21.07
N SER A 83 -2.14 46.03 22.26
CA SER A 83 -1.50 44.71 22.41
C SER A 83 -2.33 43.60 21.79
N SER A 84 -3.66 43.60 21.99
CA SER A 84 -4.57 42.64 21.35
C SER A 84 -4.51 42.73 19.83
N ALA A 85 -4.50 43.94 19.27
CA ALA A 85 -4.39 44.15 17.83
C ALA A 85 -3.06 43.64 17.26
N ARG A 86 -1.93 43.84 17.97
CA ARG A 86 -0.62 43.30 17.57
C ARG A 86 -0.60 41.77 17.59
N ILE A 87 -1.16 41.17 18.63
CA ILE A 87 -1.23 39.70 18.74
C ILE A 87 -2.06 39.13 17.59
N LEU A 88 -3.24 39.70 17.32
CA LEU A 88 -4.08 39.26 16.21
C LEU A 88 -3.36 39.38 14.87
N HIS A 89 -2.70 40.50 14.60
CA HIS A 89 -1.94 40.69 13.37
C HIS A 89 -0.83 39.65 13.18
N GLU A 90 -0.07 39.35 14.24
CA GLU A 90 0.99 38.34 14.18
C GLU A 90 0.41 36.93 13.96
N VAL A 91 -0.66 36.58 14.67
CA VAL A 91 -1.33 35.29 14.52
C VAL A 91 -1.92 35.14 13.12
N GLU A 92 -2.56 36.17 12.58
CA GLU A 92 -3.08 36.18 11.21
C GLU A 92 -1.95 35.97 10.18
N GLY A 93 -0.80 36.63 10.36
CA GLY A 93 0.38 36.42 9.53
C GLY A 93 0.91 34.98 9.58
N GLN A 94 0.98 34.40 10.77
CA GLN A 94 1.42 33.01 10.96
C GLN A 94 0.43 32.01 10.36
N VAL A 95 -0.88 32.23 10.53
CA VAL A 95 -1.92 31.39 9.94
C VAL A 95 -1.89 31.48 8.41
N ALA A 96 -1.69 32.67 7.85
CA ALA A 96 -1.56 32.85 6.40
C ALA A 96 -0.34 32.09 5.85
N SER A 97 0.83 32.22 6.49
CA SER A 97 2.05 31.50 6.14
C SER A 97 1.89 29.97 6.24
N LEU A 98 1.24 29.49 7.30
CA LEU A 98 0.96 28.07 7.47
C LEU A 98 0.00 27.54 6.38
N THR A 99 -1.01 28.33 6.03
CA THR A 99 -1.96 27.96 4.97
C THR A 99 -1.29 27.91 3.60
N GLU A 100 -0.38 28.83 3.31
CA GLU A 100 0.38 28.85 2.05
C GLU A 100 1.38 27.69 1.96
N SER A 101 2.13 27.42 3.04
CA SER A 101 3.04 26.28 3.09
C SER A 101 2.30 24.95 2.97
N TYR A 102 1.12 24.81 3.59
CA TYR A 102 0.27 23.62 3.43
C TYR A 102 -0.21 23.45 2.00
N ARG A 103 -0.70 24.50 1.34
CA ARG A 103 -1.10 24.45 -0.08
C ARG A 103 0.05 24.09 -1.01
N THR A 104 1.26 24.54 -0.67
CA THR A 104 2.46 24.20 -1.43
C THR A 104 2.79 22.72 -1.24
N LEU A 105 2.74 22.21 0.00
CA LEU A 105 2.97 20.80 0.31
C LEU A 105 1.93 19.89 -0.36
N GLU A 106 0.66 20.27 -0.37
CA GLU A 106 -0.42 19.54 -1.03
C GLU A 106 -0.12 19.35 -2.52
N LYS A 107 0.23 20.43 -3.22
CA LYS A 107 0.56 20.38 -4.65
C LYS A 107 1.86 19.64 -4.94
N GLU A 108 2.91 19.89 -4.16
CA GLU A 108 4.24 19.34 -4.46
C GLU A 108 4.40 17.88 -4.04
N VAL A 109 3.70 17.45 -2.98
CA VAL A 109 3.88 16.12 -2.40
C VAL A 109 2.67 15.24 -2.67
N ILE A 110 1.45 15.69 -2.34
CA ILE A 110 0.26 14.83 -2.41
C ILE A 110 -0.09 14.55 -3.87
N GLU A 111 -0.27 15.61 -4.68
CA GLU A 111 -0.63 15.43 -6.09
C GLU A 111 0.47 14.66 -6.87
N ARG A 112 1.75 14.94 -6.58
CA ARG A 112 2.85 14.21 -7.22
C ARG A 112 2.92 12.75 -6.80
N TYR A 113 2.63 12.46 -5.53
CA TYR A 113 2.58 11.09 -5.02
C TYR A 113 1.46 10.29 -5.69
N GLU A 114 0.28 10.87 -5.88
CA GLU A 114 -0.84 10.21 -6.56
C GLU A 114 -0.47 9.83 -8.00
N VAL A 115 0.17 10.75 -8.73
CA VAL A 115 0.67 10.47 -10.08
C VAL A 115 1.75 9.38 -10.05
N ALA A 116 2.68 9.46 -9.10
CA ALA A 116 3.74 8.47 -8.96
C ALA A 116 3.20 7.07 -8.63
N ALA A 117 2.17 6.97 -7.79
CA ALA A 117 1.50 5.71 -7.46
C ALA A 117 0.83 5.10 -8.69
N GLN A 118 0.20 5.92 -9.52
CA GLN A 118 -0.37 5.46 -10.79
C GLN A 118 0.71 4.97 -11.76
N VAL A 119 1.85 5.69 -11.84
CA VAL A 119 3.00 5.27 -12.66
C VAL A 119 3.59 3.96 -12.12
N GLN A 120 3.73 3.80 -10.80
CA GLN A 120 4.18 2.55 -10.18
C GLN A 120 3.28 1.38 -10.57
N LEU A 121 1.96 1.53 -10.44
CA LEU A 121 1.00 0.48 -10.80
C LEU A 121 1.10 0.11 -12.28
N THR A 122 1.24 1.10 -13.17
CA THR A 122 1.43 0.83 -14.60
C THR A 122 2.77 0.14 -14.89
N ALA A 123 3.85 0.54 -14.23
CA ALA A 123 5.17 -0.07 -14.37
C ALA A 123 5.18 -1.52 -13.86
N GLU A 124 4.52 -1.81 -12.75
CA GLU A 124 4.35 -3.18 -12.23
C GLU A 124 3.61 -4.07 -13.23
N ARG A 125 2.47 -3.60 -13.75
CA ARG A 125 1.72 -4.32 -14.80
C ARG A 125 2.53 -4.50 -16.07
N LEU A 126 3.29 -3.50 -16.49
CA LEU A 126 4.19 -3.61 -17.64
C LEU A 126 5.30 -4.63 -17.40
N CYS A 127 5.87 -4.67 -16.19
CA CYS A 127 6.88 -5.66 -15.82
C CYS A 127 6.31 -7.08 -15.85
N GLU A 128 5.14 -7.29 -15.27
CA GLU A 128 4.42 -8.58 -15.31
C GLU A 128 4.12 -9.02 -16.74
N THR A 129 3.57 -8.12 -17.57
CA THR A 129 3.28 -8.44 -18.98
C THR A 129 4.53 -8.74 -19.79
N VAL A 130 5.65 -8.04 -19.55
CA VAL A 130 6.94 -8.33 -20.21
C VAL A 130 7.50 -9.68 -19.76
N LYS A 131 7.46 -10.01 -18.46
CA LYS A 131 7.89 -11.32 -17.95
C LYS A 131 7.10 -12.44 -18.61
N LEU A 132 5.77 -12.33 -18.60
CA LEU A 132 4.88 -13.30 -19.22
C LEU A 132 5.12 -13.39 -20.74
N GLY A 133 5.25 -12.25 -21.43
CA GLY A 133 5.52 -12.20 -22.87
C GLY A 133 6.85 -12.84 -23.25
N ARG A 134 7.90 -12.68 -22.44
CA ARG A 134 9.21 -13.34 -22.65
C ARG A 134 9.11 -14.85 -22.47
N ALA A 135 8.39 -15.31 -21.45
CA ALA A 135 8.17 -16.74 -21.21
C ALA A 135 7.36 -17.38 -22.36
N VAL A 136 6.30 -16.70 -22.82
CA VAL A 136 5.52 -17.11 -24.01
C VAL A 136 6.41 -17.18 -25.25
N ALA A 137 7.20 -16.13 -25.52
CA ALA A 137 8.09 -16.10 -26.67
C ALA A 137 9.11 -17.23 -26.64
N ARG A 138 9.70 -17.52 -25.47
CA ARG A 138 10.62 -18.66 -25.28
C ARG A 138 9.93 -19.99 -25.55
N CYS A 139 8.70 -20.21 -25.05
CA CYS A 139 7.91 -21.41 -25.33
C CYS A 139 7.62 -21.57 -26.82
N LEU A 140 7.20 -20.51 -27.51
CA LEU A 140 6.93 -20.54 -28.95
C LEU A 140 8.19 -20.78 -29.78
N MET A 141 9.33 -20.19 -29.39
CA MET A 141 10.61 -20.41 -30.06
C MET A 141 11.08 -21.86 -29.91
N LEU A 142 10.94 -22.45 -28.71
CA LEU A 142 11.22 -23.87 -28.47
C LEU A 142 10.24 -24.78 -29.22
N GLY A 143 8.96 -24.40 -29.31
CA GLY A 143 7.96 -25.08 -30.13
C GLY A 143 8.35 -25.11 -31.61
N ARG A 144 8.70 -23.95 -32.18
CA ARG A 144 9.22 -23.86 -33.54
C ARG A 144 10.48 -24.69 -33.75
N GLN A 145 11.39 -24.70 -32.77
CA GLN A 145 12.58 -25.54 -32.82
C GLN A 145 12.21 -27.02 -32.84
N LEU A 146 11.24 -27.44 -32.03
CA LEU A 146 10.74 -28.81 -32.00
C LEU A 146 10.11 -29.20 -33.35
N GLU A 147 9.28 -28.35 -33.96
CA GLU A 147 8.71 -28.60 -35.30
C GLU A 147 9.78 -28.85 -36.36
N VAL A 148 10.82 -27.99 -36.40
CA VAL A 148 11.92 -28.13 -37.36
C VAL A 148 12.69 -29.44 -37.11
N ARG A 149 12.97 -29.77 -35.85
CA ARG A 149 13.68 -31.02 -35.50
C ARG A 149 12.83 -32.27 -35.77
N MET A 150 11.52 -32.20 -35.59
CA MET A 150 10.60 -33.28 -35.94
C MET A 150 10.47 -33.46 -37.46
N ALA A 151 10.53 -32.38 -38.25
CA ALA A 151 10.59 -32.47 -39.70
C ALA A 151 11.90 -33.12 -40.19
N GLU A 152 13.02 -32.87 -39.50
CA GLU A 152 14.30 -33.57 -39.76
C GLU A 152 14.22 -35.08 -39.50
N LEU A 153 13.41 -35.51 -38.52
CA LEU A 153 13.16 -36.93 -38.21
C LEU A 153 12.27 -37.62 -39.26
N GLY A 154 11.36 -36.85 -39.89
CA GLY A 154 10.38 -37.36 -40.87
C GLY A 154 10.90 -37.55 -42.29
N GLY A 155 12.17 -37.20 -42.58
CA GLY A 155 12.91 -37.55 -43.80
C GLY A 155 12.08 -37.58 -45.10
N VAL A 156 11.87 -36.43 -45.75
CA VAL A 156 11.35 -36.42 -47.13
C VAL A 156 12.42 -37.03 -48.05
N GLY A 157 12.22 -38.30 -48.40
CA GLY A 157 13.01 -39.01 -49.42
C GLY A 157 13.90 -40.12 -48.84
N SER A 158 13.67 -41.33 -49.33
CA SER A 158 14.25 -42.64 -48.93
C SER A 158 15.77 -42.81 -49.09
N ALA A 159 16.58 -41.73 -49.06
CA ALA A 159 18.01 -41.79 -49.39
C ALA A 159 18.95 -40.96 -48.50
N LYS A 160 18.46 -40.21 -47.50
CA LYS A 160 19.34 -39.53 -46.53
C LYS A 160 19.28 -40.23 -45.19
N LYS A 161 20.45 -40.71 -44.75
CA LYS A 161 20.73 -41.32 -43.44
C LYS A 161 19.89 -40.64 -42.34
N GLU A 162 18.90 -41.36 -41.81
CA GLU A 162 18.04 -40.89 -40.72
C GLU A 162 18.94 -40.45 -39.56
N ASP A 163 18.87 -39.17 -39.19
CA ASP A 163 19.70 -38.61 -38.13
C ASP A 163 19.13 -39.04 -36.78
N HIS A 164 19.55 -40.21 -36.30
CA HIS A 164 19.17 -40.74 -34.99
C HIS A 164 19.55 -39.80 -33.83
N ARG A 165 20.47 -38.85 -34.07
CA ARG A 165 20.81 -37.79 -33.13
C ARG A 165 19.75 -36.67 -33.11
N ALA A 166 18.96 -36.49 -34.16
CA ALA A 166 17.82 -35.56 -34.18
C ALA A 166 16.72 -35.98 -33.18
N MET A 167 16.56 -37.28 -32.95
CA MET A 167 15.62 -37.82 -31.95
C MET A 167 16.00 -37.39 -30.53
N VAL A 168 17.27 -37.51 -30.16
CA VAL A 168 17.80 -37.07 -28.84
C VAL A 168 17.68 -35.55 -28.70
N ARG A 169 18.01 -34.78 -29.74
CA ARG A 169 17.88 -33.31 -29.74
C ARG A 169 16.43 -32.84 -29.58
N SER A 170 15.48 -33.52 -30.22
CA SER A 170 14.04 -33.22 -30.08
C SER A 170 13.55 -33.49 -28.66
N THR A 171 14.08 -34.54 -28.03
CA THR A 171 13.76 -34.90 -26.64
C THR A 171 14.26 -33.85 -25.65
N ASP A 172 15.48 -33.35 -25.84
CA ASP A 172 16.03 -32.25 -25.03
C ASP A 172 15.20 -30.95 -25.15
N THR A 173 14.67 -30.65 -26.34
CA THR A 173 13.74 -29.52 -26.50
C THR A 173 12.38 -29.74 -25.83
N ILE A 174 11.86 -30.97 -25.81
CA ILE A 174 10.63 -31.32 -25.08
C ILE A 174 10.84 -31.19 -23.57
N LEU A 175 11.97 -31.68 -23.06
CA LEU A 175 12.34 -31.53 -21.66
C LEU A 175 12.48 -30.06 -21.26
N SER A 176 13.14 -29.26 -22.08
CA SER A 176 13.26 -27.80 -21.87
C SER A 176 11.89 -27.12 -21.83
N LEU A 177 10.95 -27.52 -22.70
CA LEU A 177 9.56 -27.03 -22.68
C LEU A 177 8.84 -27.46 -21.40
N ARG A 178 8.98 -28.73 -20.98
CA ARG A 178 8.37 -29.23 -19.73
C ARG A 178 8.93 -28.55 -18.50
N GLN A 179 10.23 -28.22 -18.48
CA GLN A 179 10.85 -27.49 -17.39
C GLN A 179 10.23 -26.10 -17.24
N ILE A 180 10.06 -25.36 -18.34
CA ILE A 180 9.43 -24.03 -18.30
C ILE A 180 7.95 -24.13 -17.90
N LEU A 181 7.22 -25.12 -18.41
CA LEU A 181 5.80 -25.32 -18.10
C LEU A 181 5.55 -25.86 -16.68
N SER A 182 6.52 -26.55 -16.07
CA SER A 182 6.41 -27.04 -14.69
C SER A 182 6.88 -26.02 -13.65
N ALA A 183 7.66 -25.02 -14.06
CA ALA A 183 8.13 -23.93 -13.22
C ALA A 183 7.04 -22.87 -12.99
N SER A 184 5.88 -23.27 -12.47
CA SER A 184 4.68 -22.42 -12.31
C SER A 184 4.58 -21.73 -10.93
N LYS A 185 5.61 -21.79 -10.08
CA LYS A 185 5.55 -21.16 -8.75
C LYS A 185 5.69 -19.62 -8.86
N PRO A 186 5.25 -18.86 -7.84
CA PRO A 186 5.42 -17.40 -7.83
C PRO A 186 6.90 -17.01 -8.00
N GLY A 187 7.19 -16.18 -9.00
CA GLY A 187 8.53 -15.73 -9.36
C GLY A 187 9.32 -16.66 -10.29
N GLU A 188 8.77 -17.82 -10.67
CA GLU A 188 9.37 -18.70 -11.67
C GLU A 188 8.95 -18.31 -13.10
N GLU A 189 9.72 -18.72 -14.11
CA GLU A 189 9.47 -18.35 -15.51
C GLU A 189 8.10 -18.80 -16.04
N GLY A 190 7.49 -19.82 -15.44
CA GLY A 190 6.22 -20.38 -15.86
C GLY A 190 4.98 -19.78 -15.20
N GLU A 191 5.13 -18.80 -14.32
CA GLU A 191 4.01 -18.16 -13.64
C GLU A 191 3.00 -17.58 -14.64
N GLY A 192 1.77 -18.11 -14.62
CA GLY A 192 0.67 -17.63 -15.45
C GLY A 192 0.65 -18.16 -16.89
N LEU A 193 1.60 -19.02 -17.31
CA LEU A 193 1.61 -19.60 -18.66
C LEU A 193 0.37 -20.46 -18.96
N ASP A 194 -0.15 -21.19 -17.96
CA ASP A 194 -1.33 -22.06 -18.11
C ASP A 194 -2.62 -21.30 -18.47
N ARG A 195 -2.68 -20.00 -18.17
CA ARG A 195 -3.85 -19.15 -18.49
C ARG A 195 -3.88 -18.73 -19.96
N ILE A 196 -2.79 -18.94 -20.70
CA ILE A 196 -2.65 -18.46 -22.08
C ILE A 196 -3.06 -19.55 -23.05
N ASN A 197 -4.11 -19.27 -23.83
CA ASN A 197 -4.65 -20.22 -24.81
C ASN A 197 -3.60 -20.70 -25.82
N ALA A 198 -2.72 -19.82 -26.31
CA ALA A 198 -1.68 -20.21 -27.27
C ALA A 198 -0.72 -21.28 -26.73
N ILE A 199 -0.40 -21.24 -25.43
CA ILE A 199 0.46 -22.25 -24.78
C ILE A 199 -0.30 -23.55 -24.58
N ASN A 200 -1.58 -23.49 -24.21
CA ASN A 200 -2.43 -24.67 -24.14
C ASN A 200 -2.57 -25.35 -25.50
N THR A 201 -2.73 -24.56 -26.58
CA THR A 201 -2.72 -25.06 -27.96
C THR A 201 -1.38 -25.69 -28.31
N LEU A 202 -0.25 -25.02 -28.04
CA LEU A 202 1.10 -25.57 -28.27
C LEU A 202 1.29 -26.92 -27.54
N LYS A 203 0.84 -27.01 -26.29
CA LYS A 203 0.92 -28.24 -25.49
C LYS A 203 0.09 -29.37 -26.09
N ALA A 204 -1.14 -29.07 -26.48
CA ALA A 204 -2.09 -30.05 -27.02
C ALA A 204 -1.74 -30.52 -28.43
N GLU A 205 -1.35 -29.59 -29.31
CA GLU A 205 -1.19 -29.84 -30.75
C GLU A 205 0.25 -30.21 -31.15
N LEU A 206 1.26 -29.78 -30.39
CA LEU A 206 2.65 -30.03 -30.74
C LEU A 206 3.40 -30.87 -29.69
N VAL A 207 3.40 -30.45 -28.42
CA VAL A 207 4.23 -31.11 -27.39
C VAL A 207 3.77 -32.53 -27.10
N ASN A 208 2.50 -32.72 -26.75
CA ASN A 208 1.94 -34.04 -26.44
C ASN A 208 2.02 -35.04 -27.61
N PRO A 209 1.59 -34.68 -28.85
CA PRO A 209 1.72 -35.60 -29.98
C PRO A 209 3.17 -35.78 -30.44
N GLY A 210 4.02 -34.75 -30.31
CA GLY A 210 5.45 -34.87 -30.59
C GLY A 210 6.15 -35.85 -29.67
N GLU A 211 5.86 -35.78 -28.37
CA GLU A 211 6.32 -36.73 -27.35
C GLU A 211 5.92 -38.16 -27.70
N ARG A 212 4.63 -38.39 -28.00
CA ARG A 212 4.11 -39.71 -28.39
C ARG A 212 4.74 -40.24 -29.68
N SER A 213 4.95 -39.37 -30.67
CA SER A 213 5.55 -39.74 -31.96
C SER A 213 7.00 -40.17 -31.79
N ILE A 214 7.80 -39.40 -31.04
CA ILE A 214 9.21 -39.70 -30.75
C ILE A 214 9.32 -40.98 -29.93
N ALA A 215 8.49 -41.16 -28.89
CA ALA A 215 8.48 -42.37 -28.08
C ALA A 215 8.09 -43.61 -28.91
N SER A 216 7.10 -43.50 -29.78
CA SER A 216 6.71 -44.58 -30.71
C SER A 216 7.85 -44.95 -31.67
N ARG A 217 8.52 -43.95 -32.25
CA ARG A 217 9.64 -44.15 -33.16
C ARG A 217 10.85 -44.79 -32.46
N ALA A 218 11.20 -44.33 -31.26
CA ALA A 218 12.26 -44.93 -30.45
C ALA A 218 11.98 -46.41 -30.15
N ASN A 219 10.74 -46.73 -29.78
CA ASN A 219 10.30 -48.11 -29.56
C ASN A 219 10.36 -48.97 -30.84
N GLN A 220 10.06 -48.40 -32.01
CA GLN A 220 10.20 -49.09 -33.30
C GLN A 220 11.67 -49.44 -33.59
N VAL A 221 12.59 -48.49 -33.40
CA VAL A 221 14.04 -48.70 -33.61
C VAL A 221 14.58 -49.81 -32.71
N ILE A 222 14.14 -49.87 -31.45
CA ILE A 222 14.53 -50.94 -30.50
C ILE A 222 13.98 -52.30 -30.93
N LYS A 223 12.74 -52.37 -31.41
CA LYS A 223 12.13 -53.60 -31.93
C LYS A 223 12.83 -54.10 -33.19
N GLU A 224 13.16 -53.21 -34.12
CA GLU A 224 13.90 -53.54 -35.35
C GLU A 224 15.29 -54.09 -35.05
N PHE A 225 16.00 -53.52 -34.08
CA PHE A 225 17.29 -54.06 -33.64
C PHE A 225 17.15 -55.43 -32.96
N SER A 226 16.12 -55.61 -32.13
CA SER A 226 15.85 -56.90 -31.48
C SER A 226 15.59 -58.00 -32.52
N MET A 227 14.82 -57.70 -33.58
CA MET A 227 14.58 -58.66 -34.67
C MET A 227 15.82 -58.88 -35.56
N SER A 228 16.60 -57.83 -35.85
CA SER A 228 17.85 -57.93 -36.62
C SER A 228 18.91 -58.78 -35.89
N SER A 229 19.02 -58.62 -34.57
CA SER A 229 19.90 -59.43 -33.72
C SER A 229 19.44 -60.89 -33.65
N LEU A 230 18.14 -61.16 -33.64
CA LEU A 230 17.58 -62.52 -33.65
C LEU A 230 17.79 -63.21 -35.01
N LEU A 231 17.54 -62.51 -36.12
CA LEU A 231 17.72 -63.05 -37.48
C LEU A 231 19.20 -63.34 -37.79
N SER A 232 20.13 -62.49 -37.33
CA SER A 232 21.57 -62.73 -37.46
C SER A 232 22.07 -63.96 -36.68
N SER A 233 21.34 -64.43 -35.66
CA SER A 233 21.71 -65.62 -34.88
C SER A 233 21.24 -66.94 -35.48
N SER A 234 20.31 -66.90 -36.45
CA SER A 234 19.68 -68.09 -37.06
C SER A 234 20.03 -68.34 -38.54
N ALA A 235 20.66 -67.37 -39.23
CA ALA A 235 20.90 -67.45 -40.66
C ALA A 235 22.32 -67.95 -41.01
N THR A 236 22.39 -69.12 -41.62
CA THR A 236 23.56 -69.62 -42.36
C THR A 236 23.88 -68.71 -43.55
N ALA A 237 24.97 -67.92 -43.42
CA ALA A 237 25.94 -67.53 -44.45
C ALA A 237 25.51 -66.88 -45.79
N SER A 238 24.28 -66.37 -46.00
CA SER A 238 23.94 -65.71 -47.28
C SER A 238 23.62 -64.21 -47.24
N SER A 239 23.65 -63.55 -46.07
CA SER A 239 23.56 -62.08 -45.99
C SER A 239 24.07 -61.54 -44.66
N ALA A 240 25.37 -61.68 -44.40
CA ALA A 240 26.01 -61.07 -43.23
C ALA A 240 25.97 -59.54 -43.38
N SER A 241 25.32 -58.84 -42.45
CA SER A 241 25.39 -57.38 -42.36
C SER A 241 26.85 -56.94 -42.22
N THR A 242 27.26 -55.93 -42.98
CA THR A 242 28.63 -55.40 -42.91
C THR A 242 28.90 -54.86 -41.49
N PHE A 243 30.14 -54.96 -40.98
CA PHE A 243 30.51 -54.42 -39.66
C PHE A 243 30.02 -52.98 -39.44
N SER A 244 30.10 -52.14 -40.47
CA SER A 244 29.58 -50.77 -40.48
C SER A 244 28.06 -50.67 -40.27
N GLN A 245 27.27 -51.61 -40.80
CA GLN A 245 25.83 -51.69 -40.60
C GLN A 245 25.48 -52.12 -39.16
N ASN A 246 26.29 -53.00 -38.57
CA ASN A 246 26.13 -53.38 -37.15
C ASN A 246 26.51 -52.25 -36.19
N GLU A 247 27.50 -51.42 -36.53
CA GLU A 247 27.87 -50.24 -35.74
C GLU A 247 26.81 -49.14 -35.85
N ASP A 248 26.32 -48.84 -37.06
CA ASP A 248 25.25 -47.87 -37.29
C ASP A 248 23.94 -48.27 -36.59
N THR A 249 23.58 -49.57 -36.58
CA THR A 249 22.37 -50.05 -35.87
C THR A 249 22.52 -49.96 -34.35
N LYS A 250 23.71 -50.28 -33.80
CA LYS A 250 24.02 -50.04 -32.39
C LYS A 250 23.88 -48.56 -32.02
N ALA A 251 24.46 -47.65 -32.81
CA ALA A 251 24.37 -46.21 -32.58
C ALA A 251 22.93 -45.67 -32.62
N ARG A 252 22.07 -46.21 -33.51
CA ARG A 252 20.64 -45.90 -33.55
C ARG A 252 19.91 -46.41 -32.30
N THR A 253 20.23 -47.61 -31.84
CA THR A 253 19.60 -48.14 -30.61
C THR A 253 20.01 -47.41 -29.35
N THR A 254 21.29 -47.02 -29.22
CA THR A 254 21.74 -46.28 -28.03
C THR A 254 21.06 -44.92 -27.96
N SER A 255 20.91 -44.22 -29.09
CA SER A 255 20.17 -42.96 -29.16
C SER A 255 18.65 -43.11 -28.92
N ALA A 256 18.04 -44.21 -29.37
CA ALA A 256 16.65 -44.53 -29.05
C ALA A 256 16.44 -44.84 -27.55
N LEU A 257 17.34 -45.60 -26.93
CA LEU A 257 17.32 -45.87 -25.49
C LEU A 257 17.54 -44.59 -24.67
N GLN A 258 18.49 -43.75 -25.08
CA GLN A 258 18.73 -42.46 -24.42
C GLN A 258 17.51 -41.55 -24.53
N THR A 259 16.81 -41.56 -25.68
CA THR A 259 15.57 -40.81 -25.87
C THR A 259 14.48 -41.28 -24.91
N LEU A 260 14.26 -42.59 -24.79
CA LEU A 260 13.26 -43.14 -23.86
C LEU A 260 13.63 -42.96 -22.39
N TYR A 261 14.92 -42.86 -22.05
CA TYR A 261 15.37 -42.58 -20.68
C TYR A 261 15.12 -41.12 -20.28
N LEU A 262 15.23 -40.20 -21.25
CA LEU A 262 15.05 -38.76 -21.02
C LEU A 262 13.57 -38.32 -21.01
N LEU A 263 12.69 -39.06 -21.70
CA LEU A 263 11.25 -38.84 -21.72
C LEU A 263 10.56 -39.32 -20.44
#